data_AF-A0A183V5G6-F1
#
_entry.id   AF-A0A183V5G6-F1
#
_cell.length_a   1.000
_cell.length_b   1.000
_cell.length_c   1.000
_cell.angle_alpha   90.00
_cell.angle_beta   90.00
_cell.angle_gamma   90.00
#
_symmetry.space_group_name_H-M   'P 1'
#
loop_
_entity.id
_entity.type
_entity.pdbx_description
1 polymer ?
#
loop_
_entity_poly.entity_id
_entity_poly.type
_entity_poly.pdbx_seq_one_letter_code
_entity_poly.pdbx_strand_id
1 'polypeptide(L)'
;MPKQEFEFIDYTGPLVVACLFALIVLLISFLIINFYCITRMDDLTVFEKFGARDGIRLGPHTMAQIKRGGYASTYAREEAEKGLII
;
A
#
# COMPACT_ATOMS: atom_id res chain seq x y z
N MET A 1 42.13 4.78 25.88
CA MET A 1 40.85 5.46 25.62
C MET A 1 40.00 5.35 26.87
N PRO A 2 39.46 6.46 27.41
CA PRO A 2 38.48 6.37 28.48
C PRO A 2 37.30 5.49 28.03
N LYS A 3 36.80 4.62 28.90
CA LYS A 3 35.64 3.78 28.60
C LYS A 3 34.40 4.67 28.60
N GLN A 4 33.61 4.59 27.54
CA GLN A 4 32.32 5.28 27.48
C GLN A 4 31.34 4.53 28.38
N GLU A 5 30.83 5.23 29.40
CA GLU A 5 29.70 4.78 30.22
C GLU A 5 28.43 5.03 29.40
N PHE A 6 27.68 3.98 29.09
CA PHE A 6 26.43 4.08 28.35
C PHE A 6 25.27 3.92 29.32
N GLU A 7 24.32 4.85 29.25
CA GLU A 7 23.06 4.72 29.93
C GLU A 7 22.07 3.91 29.06
N PHE A 8 21.05 3.32 29.68
CA PHE A 8 20.05 2.53 28.96
C PHE A 8 19.39 3.31 27.80
N ILE A 9 19.28 4.63 27.93
CA ILE A 9 18.71 5.50 26.90
C ILE A 9 19.58 5.58 25.64
N ASP A 10 20.90 5.46 25.76
CA ASP A 10 21.81 5.51 24.61
C ASP A 10 21.60 4.34 23.65
N TYR A 11 21.11 3.20 24.17
CA TYR A 11 20.74 2.03 23.37
C TYR A 11 19.40 2.17 22.65
N THR A 12 18.58 3.17 23.00
CA THR A 12 17.28 3.39 22.34
C THR A 12 17.40 4.13 21.02
N GLY A 13 18.53 4.81 20.77
CA GLY A 13 18.79 5.55 19.53
C GLY A 13 18.53 4.73 18.26
N PRO A 14 19.13 3.54 18.11
CA PRO A 14 18.87 2.66 16.96
C PRO A 14 17.40 2.26 16.81
N LEU A 15 16.70 2.00 17.93
CA LEU A 15 15.28 1.64 17.91
C LEU A 15 14.42 2.81 17.40
N VAL A 16 14.66 4.01 17.92
CA VAL A 16 13.94 5.23 17.50
C VAL A 16 14.17 5.51 16.01
N VAL A 17 15.42 5.41 15.54
CA VAL A 17 15.75 5.61 14.12
C VAL A 17 15.06 4.57 13.23
N ALA A 18 15.04 3.30 13.63
CA ALA A 18 14.36 2.24 12.89
C ALA A 18 12.84 2.49 12.81
N CYS A 19 12.22 2.89 13.92
CA CYS A 19 10.80 3.24 13.94
C CYS A 19 10.50 4.44 13.04
N LEU A 20 11.30 5.51 13.11
CA LEU A 20 11.13 6.68 12.25
C LEU A 20 11.29 6.33 10.77
N PHE A 21 12.29 5.51 10.42
CA PHE A 21 12.48 5.04 9.06
C PHE A 21 11.26 4.26 8.56
N ALA A 22 10.78 3.30 9.34
CA ALA A 22 9.59 2.52 8.99
C ALA A 22 8.35 3.40 8.82
N LEU A 23 8.16 4.39 9.69
CA LEU A 23 7.06 5.35 9.59
C LEU A 23 7.15 6.20 8.32
N ILE A 24 8.34 6.71 7.98
CA ILE A 24 8.56 7.50 6.77
C ILE A 24 8.28 6.66 5.52
N VAL A 25 8.81 5.43 5.44
CA VAL A 25 8.53 4.53 4.33
C VAL A 25 7.04 4.25 4.22
N LEU A 26 6.37 3.96 5.33
CA LEU A 26 4.91 3.75 5.35
C LEU A 26 4.15 4.96 4.83
N LEU A 27 4.51 6.17 5.26
CA LEU A 27 3.87 7.41 4.82
C LEU A 27 4.09 7.65 3.32
N ILE A 28 5.31 7.44 2.81
CA ILE A 28 5.61 7.57 1.38
C ILE A 28 4.81 6.53 0.58
N SER A 29 4.81 5.27 1.01
CA SER A 29 4.07 4.21 0.33
C SER A 29 2.57 4.46 0.33
N PHE A 30 2.01 4.90 1.46
CA PHE A 30 0.58 5.11 1.61
C PHE A 30 0.09 6.41 0.96
N LEU A 31 0.81 7.53 1.12
CA LEU A 31 0.37 8.84 0.63
C LEU A 31 0.86 9.12 -0.78
N ILE A 32 2.13 8.86 -1.09
CA ILE A 32 2.71 9.22 -2.39
C ILE A 32 2.41 8.12 -3.40
N ILE A 33 2.87 6.90 -3.15
CA ILE A 33 2.75 5.83 -4.13
C ILE A 33 1.27 5.49 -4.33
N ASN A 34 0.55 5.18 -3.26
CA ASN A 34 -0.80 4.67 -3.35
C ASN A 34 -1.84 5.71 -3.81
N PHE A 35 -1.69 7.02 -3.55
CA PHE A 35 -2.61 8.04 -4.08
C PHE A 35 -2.15 8.75 -5.34
N TYR A 36 -0.85 9.00 -5.53
CA TYR A 36 -0.36 9.78 -6.68
C TYR A 36 0.23 8.94 -7.80
N CYS A 37 0.93 7.84 -7.49
CA CYS A 37 1.61 7.04 -8.51
C CYS A 37 0.73 5.96 -9.13
N ILE A 38 -0.39 5.60 -8.50
CA ILE A 38 -1.29 4.57 -9.00
C ILE A 38 -2.32 5.16 -9.94
N THR A 39 -2.31 4.65 -11.15
CA THR A 39 -3.26 5.02 -12.20
C THR A 39 -4.48 4.11 -12.17
N ARG A 40 -5.54 4.49 -12.92
CA ARG A 40 -6.79 3.73 -12.98
C ARG A 40 -6.69 2.39 -13.72
N MET A 41 -5.56 2.13 -14.38
CA MET A 41 -5.30 0.91 -15.12
C MET A 41 -4.44 -0.08 -14.35
N ASP A 42 -3.88 0.35 -13.22
CA ASP A 42 -3.06 -0.50 -12.38
C ASP A 42 -3.93 -1.44 -11.52
N ASP A 43 -3.31 -2.49 -11.02
CA ASP A 43 -3.96 -3.43 -10.11
C ASP A 43 -4.33 -2.78 -8.78
N LEU A 44 -5.41 -3.30 -8.19
CA LEU A 44 -5.90 -2.87 -6.88
C LEU A 44 -4.84 -3.07 -5.81
N THR A 45 -4.54 -2.02 -5.05
CA THR A 45 -3.57 -2.13 -3.97
C THR A 45 -4.07 -2.96 -2.81
N VAL A 46 -3.11 -3.42 -2.00
CA VAL A 46 -3.43 -4.09 -0.74
C VAL A 46 -4.23 -3.17 0.19
N PHE A 47 -3.94 -1.86 0.19
CA PHE A 47 -4.70 -0.88 0.97
C PHE A 47 -6.14 -0.76 0.49
N GLU A 48 -6.38 -0.71 -0.82
CA GLU A 48 -7.73 -0.66 -1.39
C GLU A 48 -8.51 -1.95 -1.11
N LYS A 49 -7.87 -3.12 -1.20
CA LYS A 49 -8.48 -4.41 -0.85
C LYS A 49 -8.82 -4.53 0.63
N PHE A 50 -7.96 -3.97 1.50
CA PHE A 50 -8.18 -3.93 2.94
C PHE A 50 -9.35 -3.01 3.29
N GLY A 51 -9.30 -1.76 2.83
CA GLY A 51 -10.37 -0.77 3.06
C GLY A 51 -11.72 -1.19 2.48
N ALA A 52 -11.71 -1.96 1.38
CA ALA A 52 -12.94 -2.47 0.78
C ALA A 52 -13.77 -3.37 1.72
N ARG A 53 -13.13 -4.07 2.66
CA ARG A 53 -13.83 -4.89 3.66
C ARG A 53 -14.69 -4.04 4.59
N ASP A 54 -14.16 -2.89 4.99
CA ASP A 54 -14.80 -1.96 5.92
C ASP A 54 -15.55 -0.82 5.20
N GLY A 55 -15.63 -0.87 3.86
CA GLY A 55 -16.29 0.17 3.06
C GLY A 55 -15.51 1.48 2.92
N ILE A 56 -14.23 1.50 3.30
CA ILE A 56 -13.38 2.69 3.33
C ILE A 56 -12.56 2.77 2.03
N ARG A 57 -12.58 3.94 1.38
CA ARG A 57 -11.77 4.20 0.19
C ARG A 57 -10.36 4.59 0.60
N LEU A 58 -9.42 3.65 0.51
CA LEU A 58 -8.01 3.83 0.85
C LEU A 58 -7.10 4.03 -0.38
N GLY A 59 -7.63 4.55 -1.47
CA GLY A 59 -6.89 4.77 -2.71
C GLY A 59 -7.64 5.58 -3.76
N PRO A 60 -7.09 5.67 -4.98
CA PRO A 60 -7.66 6.44 -6.08
C PRO A 60 -8.88 5.76 -6.72
N HIS A 61 -9.01 4.44 -6.62
CA HIS A 61 -10.12 3.71 -7.21
C HIS A 61 -11.40 3.88 -6.40
N THR A 62 -12.54 4.00 -7.10
CA THR A 62 -13.85 4.06 -6.45
C THR A 62 -14.26 2.69 -5.90
N MET A 63 -15.09 2.68 -4.87
CA MET A 63 -15.61 1.44 -4.28
C MET A 63 -16.32 0.52 -5.28
N ALA A 64 -16.96 1.10 -6.31
CA ALA A 64 -17.57 0.34 -7.40
C ALA A 64 -16.52 -0.39 -8.26
N GLN A 65 -15.40 0.28 -8.58
CA GLN A 65 -14.29 -0.32 -9.32
C GLN A 65 -13.59 -1.41 -8.50
N ILE A 66 -13.42 -1.18 -7.19
CA ILE A 66 -12.82 -2.17 -6.29
C ILE A 66 -13.69 -3.43 -6.20
N LYS A 67 -15.01 -3.27 -6.04
CA LYS A 67 -15.98 -4.40 -6.03
C LYS A 67 -16.04 -5.17 -7.35
N ARG A 68 -15.78 -4.49 -8.48
CA ARG A 68 -15.70 -5.14 -9.80
C ARG A 68 -14.42 -5.99 -9.95
N GLY A 69 -13.41 -5.79 -9.10
CA GLY A 69 -12.16 -6.53 -9.10
C GLY A 69 -10.99 -5.77 -9.74
N GLY A 70 -11.14 -4.48 -10.04
CA GLY A 70 -10.11 -3.66 -10.67
C GLY A 70 -10.03 -3.83 -12.20
N TYR A 71 -9.03 -3.16 -12.79
CA TYR A 71 -8.85 -3.11 -14.24
C TYR A 71 -8.59 -4.51 -14.83
N ALA A 72 -7.60 -5.25 -14.34
CA ALA A 72 -7.26 -6.59 -14.84
C ALA A 72 -8.44 -7.58 -14.86
N SER A 73 -9.27 -7.58 -13.80
CA SER A 73 -10.46 -8.45 -13.74
C SER A 73 -11.54 -8.08 -14.77
N THR A 74 -11.63 -6.79 -15.13
CA THR A 74 -12.61 -6.30 -16.10
C THR A 74 -12.20 -6.76 -17.49
N TYR A 75 -10.91 -6.66 -17.84
CA TYR A 75 -10.38 -7.17 -19.10
C TYR A 75 -10.50 -8.69 -19.22
N ALA A 76 -10.10 -9.44 -18.19
CA ALA A 76 -10.25 -10.89 -18.19
C ALA A 76 -11.70 -11.33 -18.41
N ARG A 77 -12.67 -10.60 -17.83
CA ARG A 77 -14.09 -10.86 -18.04
C ARG A 77 -14.56 -10.50 -19.45
N GLU A 78 -14.12 -9.37 -20.01
CA GLU A 78 -14.42 -9.00 -21.39
C GLU A 78 -13.80 -9.97 -22.41
N GLU A 79 -12.60 -10.48 -22.16
CA GLU A 79 -11.94 -11.48 -23.01
C GLU A 79 -12.63 -12.85 -22.93
N ALA A 80 -13.10 -13.25 -21.74
CA ALA A 80 -13.94 -14.43 -21.57
C ALA A 80 -15.29 -14.29 -22.29
N GLU A 81 -15.95 -13.12 -22.18
CA GLU A 81 -17.20 -12.84 -22.91
C GLU A 81 -16.99 -12.84 -24.44
N LYS A 82 -15.79 -12.45 -24.91
CA LYS A 82 -15.39 -12.52 -26.33
C LYS A 82 -14.92 -13.92 -26.77
N GLY A 83 -14.88 -14.90 -25.87
CA GLY A 83 -14.46 -16.28 -26.16
C GLY A 83 -12.98 -16.40 -26.53
N LEU A 84 -12.14 -15.43 -26.14
CA LEU A 84 -10.69 -15.43 -26.41
C LEU A 84 -9.87 -16.18 -25.35
N ILE A 85 -10.49 -16.48 -24.21
CA ILE A 85 -9.89 -17.25 -23.11
C ILE A 85 -10.91 -18.31 -22.69
N ILE A 86 -10.51 -19.58 -22.74
CA ILE A 86 -11.29 -20.76 -22.31
C ILE A 86 -11.00 -21.05 -20.85
#